data_AF-A0A3D4B3J8-F1
#
_entry.id   AF-A0A3D4B3J8-F1
#
_cell.length_a   1.000
_cell.length_b   1.000
_cell.length_c   1.000
_cell.angle_alpha   90.00
_cell.angle_beta   90.00
_cell.angle_gamma   90.00
#
_symmetry.space_group_name_H-M   'P 1'
#
loop_
_entity.id
_entity.type
_entity.pdbx_description
1 polymer ?
#
loop_
_entity_poly.entity_id
_entity_poly.type
_entity_poly.pdbx_seq_one_letter_code
_entity_poly.pdbx_strand_id
1 'polypeptide(L)'
;MEPAQKESETTMKTILVIDDQPNIRTLLKFDTKDKFHVVTVHNNMEALQWLRADQKLDLIVFDGTMPYLGPFWVPQNHGEADR
;
A
#
# COMPACT_ATOMS: atom_id res chain seq x y z
N MET A 1 -32.75 -17.96 -23.97
CA MET A 1 -31.99 -18.20 -22.73
C MET A 1 -30.76 -17.30 -22.82
N GLU A 2 -30.77 -16.17 -22.11
CA GLU A 2 -29.59 -15.30 -21.99
C GLU A 2 -28.55 -15.96 -21.06
N PRO A 3 -27.24 -15.83 -21.33
CA PRO A 3 -26.24 -16.36 -20.43
C PRO A 3 -26.15 -15.48 -19.18
N ALA A 4 -26.19 -16.13 -18.02
CA ALA A 4 -26.02 -15.49 -16.72
C ALA A 4 -24.72 -14.68 -16.66
N GLN A 5 -24.84 -13.41 -16.29
CA GLN A 5 -23.70 -12.54 -16.00
C GLN A 5 -22.92 -13.12 -14.82
N LYS A 6 -21.63 -13.35 -15.04
CA LYS A 6 -20.67 -13.81 -14.03
C LYS A 6 -20.46 -12.65 -13.05
N GLU A 7 -21.08 -12.72 -11.87
CA GLU A 7 -20.76 -11.85 -10.75
C GLU A 7 -19.26 -12.04 -10.45
N SER A 8 -18.45 -11.03 -10.76
CA SER A 8 -17.05 -11.04 -10.36
C SER A 8 -17.03 -10.92 -8.84
N GLU A 9 -16.49 -11.92 -8.14
CA GLU A 9 -16.13 -11.78 -6.73
C GLU A 9 -15.25 -10.53 -6.57
N THR A 10 -15.82 -9.43 -6.09
CA THR A 10 -15.06 -8.23 -5.78
C THR A 10 -14.27 -8.50 -4.50
N THR A 11 -13.04 -8.98 -4.66
CA THR A 11 -12.07 -9.05 -3.56
C THR A 11 -11.88 -7.65 -3.00
N MET A 12 -12.04 -7.50 -1.68
CA MET A 12 -11.76 -6.24 -0.98
C MET A 12 -10.36 -5.73 -1.37
N LYS A 13 -10.28 -4.49 -1.86
CA LYS A 13 -9.02 -3.86 -2.24
C LYS A 13 -8.17 -3.59 -0.99
N THR A 14 -6.86 -3.76 -1.10
CA THR A 14 -5.90 -3.54 -0.02
C THR A 14 -5.23 -2.19 -0.17
N ILE A 15 -5.22 -1.41 0.91
CA ILE A 15 -4.51 -0.13 0.98
C ILE A 15 -3.45 -0.16 2.07
N LEU A 16 -2.27 0.39 1.79
CA LEU A 16 -1.17 0.55 2.73
C LEU A 16 -1.03 2.03 3.11
N VAL A 17 -1.19 2.35 4.39
CA VAL A 17 -1.02 3.69 4.95
C VAL A 17 0.32 3.77 5.68
N ILE A 18 1.17 4.72 5.27
CA ILE A 18 2.52 4.94 5.81
C ILE A 18 2.57 6.37 6.35
N ASP A 19 2.52 6.50 7.67
CA ASP A 19 2.47 7.80 8.35
C ASP A 19 3.04 7.63 9.77
N ASP A 20 3.92 8.53 10.24
CA ASP A 20 4.53 8.41 11.56
C ASP A 20 3.57 8.83 12.69
N GLN A 21 2.52 9.59 12.38
CA GLN A 21 1.54 10.08 13.32
C GLN A 21 0.44 9.04 13.61
N PRO A 22 0.34 8.54 14.84
CA PRO A 22 -0.60 7.45 15.18
C PRO A 22 -2.07 7.85 15.05
N ASN A 23 -2.40 9.13 15.28
CA ASN A 23 -3.73 9.69 15.09
C ASN A 23 -4.16 9.66 13.61
N ILE A 24 -3.27 9.97 12.67
CA ILE A 24 -3.58 9.92 11.24
C ILE A 24 -3.81 8.48 10.79
N ARG A 25 -2.93 7.54 11.18
CA ARG A 25 -3.13 6.11 10.91
C ARG A 25 -4.47 5.60 11.45
N THR A 26 -4.82 6.00 12.67
CA THR A 26 -6.08 5.59 13.32
C THR A 26 -7.29 6.16 12.59
N LEU A 27 -7.25 7.45 12.24
CA LEU A 27 -8.31 8.13 11.48
C LEU A 27 -8.55 7.46 10.13
N LEU A 28 -7.48 7.30 9.33
CA LEU A 28 -7.57 6.70 8.00
C LEU A 28 -8.08 5.26 8.07
N LYS A 29 -7.58 4.46 9.02
CA LYS A 29 -8.07 3.11 9.24
C LYS A 29 -9.55 3.09 9.61
N PHE A 30 -9.99 3.95 10.53
CA PHE A 30 -11.38 3.99 10.95
C PHE A 30 -12.33 4.43 9.82
N ASP A 31 -11.93 5.41 9.02
CA ASP A 31 -12.76 5.97 7.93
C ASP A 31 -12.87 5.02 6.72
N THR A 32 -11.87 4.16 6.51
CA THR A 32 -11.76 3.35 5.29
C THR A 32 -11.92 1.84 5.47
N LYS A 33 -11.89 1.32 6.72
CA LYS A 33 -11.97 -0.12 7.03
C LYS A 33 -13.21 -0.85 6.47
N ASP A 34 -14.32 -0.14 6.25
CA ASP A 34 -15.55 -0.76 5.77
C ASP A 34 -15.54 -0.98 4.24
N LYS A 35 -14.60 -0.35 3.54
CA LYS A 35 -14.46 -0.38 2.07
C LYS A 35 -13.19 -1.09 1.60
N PHE A 36 -12.18 -1.16 2.48
CA PHE A 36 -10.84 -1.63 2.13
C PHE A 36 -10.25 -2.51 3.22
N HIS A 37 -9.37 -3.42 2.82
CA HIS A 37 -8.42 -4.02 3.76
C HIS A 37 -7.31 -3.00 4.04
N VAL A 38 -7.32 -2.39 5.23
CA VAL A 38 -6.39 -1.32 5.58
C VAL A 38 -5.22 -1.88 6.39
N VAL A 39 -4.02 -1.76 5.83
CA VAL A 39 -2.75 -2.00 6.51
C VAL A 39 -2.12 -0.66 6.86
N THR A 40 -1.58 -0.53 8.07
CA THR A 40 -0.94 0.70 8.54
C THR A 40 0.46 0.38 9.05
N VAL A 41 1.45 1.16 8.64
CA VAL A 41 2.85 1.10 9.11
C VAL A 41 3.30 2.49 9.52
N HIS A 42 4.28 2.56 10.43
CA HIS A 42 4.67 3.86 11.01
C HIS A 42 5.97 4.43 10.46
N ASN A 43 6.61 3.72 9.52
CA ASN A 43 7.85 4.13 8.89
C ASN A 43 8.10 3.37 7.58
N ASN A 44 9.15 3.79 6.87
CA ASN A 44 9.48 3.31 5.54
C ASN A 44 10.09 1.92 5.53
N MET A 45 10.80 1.54 6.60
CA MET A 45 11.40 0.21 6.71
C MET A 45 10.34 -0.86 6.87
N GLU A 46 9.32 -0.61 7.70
CA GLU A 46 8.14 -1.46 7.81
C GLU A 46 7.36 -1.54 6.49
N ALA A 47 7.20 -0.40 5.80
CA ALA A 47 6.57 -0.38 4.49
C ALA A 47 7.31 -1.27 3.48
N LEU A 48 8.64 -1.13 3.37
CA LEU A 48 9.47 -1.93 2.48
C LEU A 48 9.43 -3.42 2.85
N GLN A 49 9.44 -3.75 4.13
CA GLN A 49 9.33 -5.13 4.59
C GLN A 49 7.97 -5.74 4.19
N TRP A 50 6.89 -4.98 4.38
CA TRP A 50 5.54 -5.41 4.01
C TRP A 50 5.40 -5.59 2.49
N LEU A 51 5.90 -4.63 1.70
CA LEU A 51 5.88 -4.68 0.24
C LEU A 51 6.66 -5.86 -0.34
N ARG A 52 7.74 -6.29 0.32
CA ARG A 52 8.54 -7.46 -0.09
C ARG A 52 7.85 -8.80 0.18
N ALA A 53 6.76 -8.82 0.95
CA ALA A 53 6.05 -10.06 1.29
C ALA A 53 5.10 -10.55 0.17
N ASP A 54 5.19 -9.99 -1.05
CA ASP A 54 4.41 -10.35 -2.25
C ASP A 54 2.88 -10.36 -2.02
N GLN A 55 2.40 -9.40 -1.21
CA GLN A 55 0.98 -9.23 -0.94
C GLN A 55 0.32 -8.37 -2.01
N LYS A 56 -0.93 -8.69 -2.38
CA LYS A 56 -1.73 -7.89 -3.31
C LYS A 56 -2.02 -6.52 -2.71
N LEU A 57 -1.55 -5.47 -3.38
CA LEU A 57 -1.72 -4.07 -2.98
C LEU A 57 -2.37 -3.27 -4.10
N ASP A 58 -3.37 -2.47 -3.77
CA ASP A 58 -4.10 -1.65 -4.75
C ASP A 58 -3.77 -0.14 -4.64
N LEU A 59 -3.36 0.34 -3.46
CA LEU A 59 -3.06 1.75 -3.21
C LEU A 59 -2.09 1.95 -2.03
N ILE A 60 -1.17 2.92 -2.16
CA ILE A 60 -0.35 3.42 -1.05
C ILE A 60 -0.79 4.86 -0.72
N VAL A 61 -1.01 5.12 0.57
CA VAL A 61 -1.16 6.46 1.14
C VAL A 61 0.08 6.74 1.97
N PHE A 62 0.82 7.78 1.62
CA PHE A 62 2.16 8.04 2.16
C PHE A 62 2.30 9.49 2.61
N ASP A 63 2.76 9.71 3.85
CA ASP A 63 3.16 11.04 4.32
C ASP A 63 4.50 11.46 3.72
N GLY A 64 4.45 12.48 2.86
CA GLY A 64 5.62 13.04 2.17
C GLY A 64 6.59 13.81 3.06
N THR A 65 6.25 14.08 4.32
CA THR A 65 7.05 14.89 5.24
C THR A 65 7.75 14.11 6.34
N MET A 66 7.57 12.78 6.38
CA MET A 66 8.21 11.92 7.38
C MET A 66 9.75 12.06 7.35
N PRO A 67 10.41 12.27 8.50
CA PRO A 67 11.84 12.58 8.58
C PRO A 67 12.77 11.40 8.21
N TYR A 68 12.23 10.20 7.98
CA TYR A 68 13.01 8.97 7.78
C TYR A 68 13.08 8.50 6.31
N LEU A 69 12.81 9.36 5.34
CA LEU A 69 13.27 9.18 3.96
C LEU A 69 14.18 10.35 3.60
N GLY A 70 15.50 10.12 3.63
CA GLY A 70 16.40 10.98 2.87
C GLY A 70 15.92 11.08 1.42
N PRO A 71 16.12 12.23 0.74
CA PRO A 71 15.35 12.67 -0.45
C PRO A 71 15.50 11.85 -1.76
N PHE A 72 16.01 10.61 -1.73
CA PHE A 72 16.55 9.92 -2.91
C PHE A 72 16.13 8.44 -3.11
N TRP A 73 14.97 8.01 -2.65
CA TRP A 73 14.53 6.62 -2.89
C TRP A 73 13.78 6.46 -4.21
N VAL A 74 14.51 6.65 -5.32
CA VAL A 74 14.16 6.05 -6.61
C VAL A 74 14.72 4.62 -6.57
N PRO A 75 13.92 3.57 -6.79
CA PRO A 75 14.46 2.23 -6.99
C PRO A 75 15.31 2.26 -8.27
N GLN A 76 16.64 2.19 -8.12
CA GLN A 76 17.50 1.92 -9.26
C GLN A 76 17.28 0.45 -9.62
N ASN A 77 16.48 0.22 -10.68
CA ASN A 77 16.41 -1.09 -11.33
C ASN A 77 17.82 -1.44 -11.83
N HIS A 78 18.55 -2.30 -11.11
CA HIS A 78 19.69 -3.02 -11.67
C HIS A 78 19.16 -4.21 -12.45
N GLY A 79 18.70 -3.94 -13.66
CA GLY A 79 18.22 -4.97 -14.58
C GLY A 79 18.21 -4.44 -16.00
N GLU A 80 19.41 -4.25 -16.57
CA GLU A 80 19.76 -4.54 -17.98
C GLU A 80 21.12 -3.94 -18.33
N ALA A 81 22.12 -4.81 -18.48
CA ALA A 81 23.13 -4.73 -19.53
C ALA A 81 23.89 -6.06 -19.55
N ASP A 82 23.21 -7.08 -20.09
CA ASP A 82 23.91 -8.06 -20.92
C ASP A 82 24.34 -7.32 -22.19
N ARG A 83 25.64 -6.96 -22.27
CA ARG A 83 26.46 -6.69 -23.47
C ARG A 83 27.84 -6.16 -23.07
#